data_AF-A0A0G0R016-F1
#
_entry.id   AF-A0A0G0R016-F1
#
_cell.length_a   1.000
_cell.length_b   1.000
_cell.length_c   1.000
_cell.angle_alpha   90.00
_cell.angle_beta   90.00
_cell.angle_gamma   90.00
#
_symmetry.space_group_name_H-M   'P 1'
#
loop_
_entity.id
_entity.type
_entity.pdbx_description
1 polymer ?
#
loop_
_entity_poly.entity_id
_entity_poly.type
_entity_poly.pdbx_seq_one_letter_code
_entity_poly.pdbx_strand_id
1 'polypeptide(L)'
;MTRAKTNSLLSAVTDESGTSISPTITPPKTTDDLVAKLMEQIILLQQQLAELQKQQAVLVEQNQKLGAIQTQVTEQQQTLTQIQTNTAPPPPTPLPPPPPPPPEVKKEIKVSSCSSVLVGKGCGDIEVFYFEEGQRTNASSVSILSNDSGGRFIESSYPGNKCIGAEAANSDGTQRKGNPLTCPTRPSGKDGKPTVYFSYYPSFGITATTTTIITATVNGTTATSTILVIPSQ
;
A
#
# COMPACT_ATOMS: atom_id res chain seq x y z
N MET A 1 6.54 43.47 20.77
CA MET A 1 6.63 42.64 21.99
C MET A 1 5.76 41.41 21.80
N THR A 2 6.40 40.25 21.75
CA THR A 2 5.84 38.97 21.28
C THR A 2 5.12 38.25 22.43
N ARG A 3 3.83 37.90 22.24
CA ARG A 3 3.06 37.04 23.16
C ARG A 3 3.31 35.58 22.76
N ALA A 4 4.03 34.83 23.60
CA ALA A 4 4.14 33.39 23.45
C ALA A 4 2.81 32.73 23.81
N LYS A 5 2.21 31.99 22.87
CA LYS A 5 1.13 31.03 23.14
C LYS A 5 1.78 29.75 23.68
N THR A 6 1.47 29.40 24.92
CA THR A 6 1.79 28.09 25.50
C THR A 6 0.84 27.03 24.93
N ASN A 7 1.41 26.01 24.29
CA ASN A 7 0.71 24.79 23.88
C ASN A 7 0.29 24.00 25.11
N SER A 8 -1.02 23.85 25.32
CA SER A 8 -1.61 22.94 26.30
C SER A 8 -1.90 21.61 25.60
N LEU A 9 -1.04 20.61 25.82
CA LEU A 9 -1.25 19.22 25.42
C LEU A 9 -0.86 18.31 26.60
N LEU A 10 -1.59 18.41 27.71
CA LEU A 10 -1.70 17.30 28.66
C LEU A 10 -3.15 16.82 28.62
N SER A 11 -3.38 15.70 27.95
CA SER A 11 -4.66 14.98 28.00
C SER A 11 -4.89 14.48 29.43
N ALA A 12 -6.06 14.77 29.98
CA ALA A 12 -6.46 14.37 31.33
C ALA A 12 -6.49 12.84 31.45
N VAL A 13 -5.73 12.30 32.40
CA VAL A 13 -5.88 10.91 32.85
C VAL A 13 -7.09 10.88 33.79
N THR A 14 -7.99 9.92 33.60
CA THR A 14 -9.18 9.69 34.43
C THR A 14 -9.02 8.37 35.16
N ASP A 15 -9.48 8.31 36.41
CA ASP A 15 -9.50 7.06 37.17
C ASP A 15 -10.68 6.16 36.77
N GLU A 16 -10.77 4.99 37.41
CA GLU A 16 -11.80 3.96 37.16
C GLU A 16 -13.23 4.42 37.54
N SER A 17 -13.36 5.59 38.19
CA SER A 17 -14.64 6.24 38.50
C SER A 17 -15.02 7.36 37.53
N GLY A 18 -14.15 7.66 36.53
CA GLY A 18 -14.34 8.75 35.58
C GLY A 18 -13.97 10.13 36.14
N THR A 19 -13.30 10.19 37.29
CA THR A 19 -12.90 11.45 37.91
C THR A 19 -11.56 11.92 37.31
N SER A 20 -11.50 13.18 36.88
CA SER A 20 -10.29 13.77 36.30
C SER A 20 -9.22 13.93 37.37
N ILE A 21 -8.14 13.14 37.28
CA ILE A 21 -6.97 13.30 38.14
C ILE A 21 -6.02 14.30 37.49
N SER A 22 -6.05 15.54 37.98
CA SER A 22 -5.06 16.53 37.60
C SER A 22 -3.72 16.16 38.29
N PRO A 23 -2.65 15.83 37.55
CA PRO A 23 -1.38 15.52 38.17
C PRO A 23 -0.87 16.78 38.89
N THR A 24 -0.88 16.73 40.23
CA THR A 24 -0.27 17.80 41.04
C THR A 24 1.24 17.66 40.91
N ILE A 25 1.80 18.33 39.91
CA ILE A 25 3.26 18.44 39.73
C ILE A 25 3.75 19.40 40.81
N THR A 26 4.13 18.83 41.96
CA THR A 26 4.85 19.59 42.98
C THR A 26 6.29 19.76 42.47
N PRO A 27 6.79 21.01 42.31
CA PRO A 27 8.16 21.22 41.87
C PRO A 27 9.12 20.58 42.88
N PRO A 28 10.16 19.84 42.42
CA PRO A 28 11.13 19.21 43.32
C PRO A 28 11.81 20.31 44.13
N LYS A 29 11.70 20.24 45.46
CA LYS A 29 12.16 21.33 46.34
C LYS A 29 13.61 21.16 46.76
N THR A 30 14.23 20.01 46.50
CA THR A 30 15.61 19.70 46.86
C THR A 30 16.29 18.80 45.82
N THR A 31 17.62 18.78 45.81
CA THR A 31 18.45 17.90 44.94
C THR A 31 18.10 16.42 45.12
N ASP A 32 17.65 16.03 46.31
CA ASP A 32 17.30 14.65 46.65
C ASP A 32 16.06 14.15 45.89
N ASP A 33 15.06 15.02 45.64
CA ASP A 33 13.87 14.68 44.84
C ASP A 33 14.22 14.40 43.36
N LEU A 34 15.23 15.12 42.82
CA LEU A 34 15.71 14.90 41.46
C LEU A 34 16.49 13.59 41.35
N VAL A 35 17.30 13.28 42.35
CA VAL A 35 18.06 12.03 42.43
C VAL A 35 17.13 10.83 42.57
N ALA A 36 16.06 10.93 43.37
CA ALA A 36 15.04 9.89 43.48
C ALA A 36 14.31 9.65 42.15
N LYS A 37 13.84 10.71 41.48
CA LYS A 37 13.19 10.59 40.15
C LYS A 37 14.12 10.02 39.09
N LEU A 38 15.41 10.40 39.12
CA LEU A 38 16.40 9.85 38.20
C LEU A 38 16.64 8.36 38.45
N MET A 39 16.69 7.92 39.71
CA MET A 39 16.80 6.49 40.04
C MET A 39 15.59 5.68 39.59
N GLU A 40 14.37 6.19 39.79
CA GLU A 40 13.15 5.55 39.27
C GLU A 40 13.19 5.41 37.75
N GLN A 41 13.66 6.46 37.06
CA GLN A 41 13.80 6.43 35.60
C GLN A 41 14.86 5.43 35.14
N ILE A 42 15.98 5.31 35.85
CA ILE A 42 17.02 4.31 35.55
C ILE A 42 16.46 2.88 35.68
N ILE A 43 15.70 2.61 36.74
CA ILE A 43 15.08 1.29 36.95
C ILE A 43 14.10 0.97 35.82
N LEU A 44 13.26 1.94 35.43
CA LEU A 44 12.32 1.77 34.33
C LEU A 44 13.03 1.49 33.00
N LEU A 45 14.12 2.19 32.70
CA LEU A 45 14.92 1.94 31.50
C LEU A 45 15.55 0.53 31.53
N GLN A 46 16.05 0.09 32.68
CA GLN A 46 16.62 -1.26 32.82
C GLN A 46 15.56 -2.35 32.58
N GLN A 47 14.33 -2.14 33.07
CA GLN A 47 13.21 -3.05 32.80
C GLN A 47 12.82 -3.07 31.32
N GLN A 48 12.76 -1.90 30.67
CA GLN A 48 12.47 -1.83 29.24
C GLN A 48 13.54 -2.52 28.39
N LEU A 49 14.81 -2.38 28.76
CA LEU A 49 15.91 -3.05 28.05
C LEU A 49 15.82 -4.57 28.18
N ALA A 50 15.49 -5.09 29.37
CA ALA A 50 15.30 -6.53 29.59
C ALA A 50 14.13 -7.08 28.75
N GLU A 51 13.02 -6.35 28.67
CA GLU A 51 11.88 -6.78 27.85
C GLU A 51 12.21 -6.76 26.35
N LEU A 52 12.97 -5.77 25.89
CA LEU A 52 13.41 -5.70 24.50
C LEU A 52 14.36 -6.85 24.13
N GLN A 53 15.27 -7.23 25.05
CA GLN A 53 16.13 -8.40 24.88
C GLN A 53 15.33 -9.71 24.79
N LYS A 54 14.27 -9.84 25.60
CA LYS A 54 13.36 -10.99 25.55
C LYS A 54 12.62 -11.07 24.21
N GLN A 55 12.13 -9.96 23.71
CA GLN A 55 11.47 -9.90 22.39
C GLN A 55 12.44 -10.25 21.26
N GLN A 56 13.70 -9.80 21.36
CA GLN A 56 14.72 -10.15 20.37
C GLN A 56 15.01 -11.65 20.36
N ALA A 57 15.08 -12.31 21.52
CA ALA A 57 15.27 -13.76 21.60
C ALA A 57 14.12 -14.53 20.93
N VAL A 58 12.87 -14.10 21.16
CA VAL A 58 11.69 -14.71 20.51
C VAL A 58 11.74 -14.56 18.99
N LEU A 59 12.14 -13.38 18.50
CA LEU A 59 12.25 -13.14 17.06
C LEU A 59 13.34 -14.00 16.41
N VAL A 60 14.47 -14.19 17.09
CA VAL A 60 15.54 -15.08 16.63
C VAL A 60 15.05 -16.53 16.53
N GLU A 61 14.31 -17.02 17.53
CA GLU A 61 13.73 -18.36 17.52
C GLU A 61 12.71 -18.55 16.38
N GLN A 62 11.85 -17.55 16.14
CA GLN A 62 10.90 -17.57 15.03
C GLN A 62 11.60 -17.64 13.67
N ASN A 63 12.68 -16.87 13.48
CA ASN A 63 13.45 -16.91 12.24
C ASN A 63 14.14 -18.26 12.01
N GLN A 64 14.61 -18.92 13.08
CA GLN A 64 15.14 -20.28 12.98
C GLN A 64 14.07 -21.28 12.56
N LYS A 65 12.86 -21.19 13.12
CA LYS A 65 11.72 -22.03 12.71
C LYS A 65 11.33 -21.82 11.26
N LEU A 66 11.31 -20.56 10.81
CA LEU A 66 11.03 -20.23 9.41
C LEU A 66 12.08 -20.83 8.46
N GLY A 67 13.35 -20.78 8.84
CA GLY A 67 14.43 -21.44 8.11
C GLY A 67 14.22 -22.95 7.97
N ALA A 68 13.82 -23.64 9.05
CA ALA A 68 13.55 -25.07 9.01
C ALA A 68 12.37 -25.43 8.09
N ILE A 69 11.30 -24.63 8.10
CA ILE A 69 10.15 -24.80 7.19
C ILE A 69 10.58 -24.63 5.74
N GLN A 70 11.43 -23.63 5.43
CA GLN A 70 11.93 -23.40 4.08
C GLN A 70 12.72 -24.61 3.53
N THR A 71 13.54 -25.25 4.36
CA THR A 71 14.25 -26.48 4.01
C THR A 71 13.28 -27.62 3.71
N GLN A 72 12.29 -27.82 4.57
CA GLN A 72 11.28 -28.88 4.40
C GLN A 72 10.47 -28.72 3.11
N VAL A 73 10.05 -27.48 2.78
CA VAL A 73 9.34 -27.19 1.51
C VAL A 73 10.22 -27.53 0.30
N THR A 74 11.51 -27.24 0.37
CA THR A 74 12.46 -27.53 -0.71
C THR A 74 12.61 -29.04 -0.93
N GLU A 75 12.70 -29.83 0.14
CA GLU A 75 12.77 -31.30 0.07
C GLU A 75 11.48 -31.91 -0.49
N GLN A 76 10.30 -31.41 -0.11
CA GLN A 76 9.03 -31.85 -0.67
C GLN A 76 8.93 -31.56 -2.16
N GLN A 77 9.40 -30.39 -2.61
CA GLN A 77 9.42 -30.02 -4.02
C GLN A 77 10.27 -30.99 -4.85
N GLN A 78 11.47 -31.35 -4.36
CA GLN A 78 12.34 -32.33 -5.01
C GLN A 78 11.69 -33.72 -5.07
N THR A 79 11.02 -34.14 -3.99
CA THR A 79 10.30 -35.42 -3.94
C THR A 79 9.16 -35.46 -4.95
N LEU A 80 8.39 -34.38 -5.07
CA LEU A 80 7.32 -34.23 -6.06
C LEU A 80 7.85 -34.35 -7.50
N THR A 81 8.99 -33.71 -7.80
CA THR A 81 9.64 -33.82 -9.12
C THR A 81 10.08 -35.26 -9.40
N GLN A 82 10.65 -35.96 -8.42
CA GLN A 82 11.07 -37.35 -8.57
C GLN A 82 9.91 -38.32 -8.82
N ILE A 83 8.78 -38.13 -8.13
CA ILE A 83 7.58 -38.95 -8.33
C ILE A 83 7.04 -38.75 -9.76
N GLN A 84 7.01 -37.51 -10.26
CA GLN A 84 6.59 -37.22 -11.64
C GLN A 84 7.48 -37.89 -12.69
N THR A 85 8.78 -38.01 -12.45
CA THR A 85 9.71 -38.67 -13.39
C THR A 85 9.59 -40.20 -13.40
N ASN A 86 9.16 -40.83 -12.30
CA ASN A 86 9.15 -42.29 -12.16
C ASN A 86 7.85 -42.99 -12.63
N THR A 87 6.80 -42.22 -12.96
CA THR A 87 5.53 -42.76 -13.50
C THR A 87 5.37 -42.60 -15.01
N ALA A 88 6.40 -42.16 -15.74
CA ALA A 88 6.35 -42.02 -17.19
C ALA A 88 6.34 -43.41 -17.89
N PRO A 89 5.39 -43.69 -18.81
CA PRO A 89 5.35 -44.94 -19.59
C PRO A 89 6.58 -45.07 -20.52
N PRO A 90 6.91 -46.28 -21.02
CA PRO A 90 7.98 -46.48 -22.00
C PRO A 90 7.78 -45.60 -23.25
N PRO A 91 8.87 -45.19 -23.92
CA PRO A 91 8.82 -44.18 -24.97
C PRO A 91 7.90 -44.65 -26.11
N PRO A 92 6.88 -43.86 -26.49
CA PRO A 92 6.16 -44.12 -27.72
C PRO A 92 7.09 -43.88 -28.91
N THR A 93 6.88 -44.66 -29.97
CA THR A 93 7.41 -44.43 -31.33
C THR A 93 7.38 -42.94 -31.70
N PRO A 94 8.36 -42.43 -32.48
CA PRO A 94 8.54 -41.01 -32.69
C PRO A 94 7.27 -40.39 -33.26
N LEU A 95 6.58 -39.61 -32.42
CA LEU A 95 5.47 -38.79 -32.82
C LEU A 95 6.01 -37.65 -33.70
N PRO A 96 5.24 -37.21 -34.71
CA PRO A 96 5.56 -35.98 -35.43
C PRO A 96 5.79 -34.85 -34.41
N PRO A 97 6.73 -33.93 -34.69
CA PRO A 97 7.10 -32.89 -33.76
C PRO A 97 5.84 -32.17 -33.27
N PRO A 98 5.70 -31.93 -31.94
CA PRO A 98 4.56 -31.21 -31.43
C PRO A 98 4.48 -29.85 -32.15
N PRO A 99 3.26 -29.38 -32.48
CA PRO A 99 3.10 -28.06 -33.04
C PRO A 99 3.80 -27.06 -32.10
N PRO A 100 4.50 -26.06 -32.66
CA PRO A 100 5.22 -25.09 -31.86
C PRO A 100 4.29 -24.52 -30.77
N PRO A 101 4.80 -24.31 -29.54
CA PRO A 101 4.03 -23.67 -28.49
C PRO A 101 3.37 -22.40 -29.05
N PRO A 102 2.10 -22.12 -28.72
CA PRO A 102 1.50 -20.84 -29.06
C PRO A 102 2.46 -19.72 -28.63
N PRO A 103 2.70 -18.72 -29.49
CA PRO A 103 3.53 -17.59 -29.11
C PRO A 103 3.04 -17.03 -27.78
N GLU A 104 3.95 -16.86 -26.81
CA GLU A 104 3.64 -16.17 -25.58
C GLU A 104 3.16 -14.77 -25.94
N VAL A 105 1.88 -14.48 -25.69
CA VAL A 105 1.31 -13.18 -26.01
C VAL A 105 1.95 -12.16 -25.09
N LYS A 106 2.74 -11.24 -25.65
CA LYS A 106 3.42 -10.21 -24.86
C LYS A 106 2.39 -9.17 -24.38
N LYS A 107 2.15 -9.14 -23.08
CA LYS A 107 1.25 -8.20 -22.40
C LYS A 107 2.05 -7.09 -21.72
N GLU A 108 1.60 -5.85 -21.87
CA GLU A 108 2.24 -4.68 -21.27
C GLU A 108 1.18 -3.68 -20.77
N ILE A 109 1.48 -3.01 -19.66
CA ILE A 109 0.67 -1.89 -19.15
C ILE A 109 1.56 -0.67 -19.06
N LYS A 110 1.02 0.50 -19.43
CA LYS A 110 1.65 1.80 -19.18
C LYS A 110 0.71 2.66 -18.37
N VAL A 111 1.26 3.32 -17.36
CA VAL A 111 0.57 4.33 -16.55
C VAL A 111 1.24 5.66 -16.81
N SER A 112 0.49 6.61 -17.36
CA SER A 112 0.89 8.02 -17.41
C SER A 112 0.22 8.72 -16.25
N SER A 113 0.98 9.41 -15.41
CA SER A 113 0.42 10.25 -14.33
C SER A 113 0.76 11.71 -14.60
N CYS A 114 0.06 12.62 -13.91
CA CYS A 114 0.34 14.04 -13.99
C CYS A 114 1.81 14.33 -13.65
N SER A 115 2.48 15.11 -14.49
CA SER A 115 3.88 15.52 -14.29
C SER A 115 4.07 16.58 -13.20
N SER A 116 3.02 16.91 -12.44
CA SER A 116 3.00 18.06 -11.55
C SER A 116 2.91 17.68 -10.08
N VAL A 117 3.73 18.37 -9.30
CA VAL A 117 3.56 18.65 -7.88
C VAL A 117 2.09 18.99 -7.58
N LEU A 118 1.43 18.15 -6.79
CA LEU A 118 0.06 18.42 -6.35
C LEU A 118 0.09 19.33 -5.12
N VAL A 119 -0.22 20.62 -5.29
CA VAL A 119 -0.48 21.56 -4.17
C VAL A 119 -1.98 21.55 -3.90
N GLY A 120 -2.44 20.64 -3.04
CA GLY A 120 -3.84 20.57 -2.58
C GLY A 120 -4.92 20.32 -3.65
N LYS A 121 -4.54 20.13 -4.92
CA LYS A 121 -5.45 19.77 -6.02
C LYS A 121 -5.20 18.32 -6.46
N GLY A 122 -6.26 17.64 -6.89
CA GLY A 122 -6.13 16.30 -7.48
C GLY A 122 -5.37 16.31 -8.82
N CYS A 123 -4.83 15.16 -9.19
CA CYS A 123 -4.25 14.86 -10.49
C CYS A 123 -5.35 14.33 -11.41
N GLY A 124 -5.78 15.10 -12.42
CA GLY A 124 -6.98 14.79 -13.24
C GLY A 124 -6.77 13.82 -14.42
N ASP A 125 -5.52 13.54 -14.80
CA ASP A 125 -5.18 12.93 -16.10
C ASP A 125 -4.28 11.70 -15.96
N ILE A 126 -4.65 10.76 -15.10
CA ILE A 126 -3.94 9.47 -15.06
C ILE A 126 -4.51 8.58 -16.16
N GLU A 127 -3.66 8.27 -17.14
CA GLU A 127 -4.01 7.40 -18.27
C GLU A 127 -3.41 6.03 -18.04
N VAL A 128 -4.24 4.99 -18.14
CA VAL A 128 -3.76 3.61 -18.17
C VAL A 128 -4.01 3.01 -19.55
N PHE A 129 -2.94 2.48 -20.13
CA PHE A 129 -2.94 1.82 -21.44
C PHE A 129 -2.59 0.35 -21.25
N TYR A 130 -3.35 -0.53 -21.90
CA TYR A 130 -3.06 -1.96 -21.96
C TYR A 130 -2.70 -2.36 -23.39
N PHE A 131 -1.61 -3.12 -23.53
CA PHE A 131 -1.08 -3.56 -24.81
C PHE A 131 -1.01 -5.08 -24.86
N GLU A 132 -1.38 -5.62 -26.02
CA GLU A 132 -1.14 -7.02 -26.42
C GLU A 132 -0.41 -6.99 -27.76
N GLU A 133 0.70 -7.72 -27.88
CA GLU A 133 1.55 -7.73 -29.09
C GLU A 133 1.99 -6.31 -29.54
N GLY A 134 2.23 -5.42 -28.56
CA GLY A 134 2.62 -4.03 -28.81
C GLY A 134 1.50 -3.12 -29.33
N GLN A 135 0.26 -3.61 -29.42
CA GLN A 135 -0.91 -2.82 -29.82
C GLN A 135 -1.82 -2.52 -28.63
N ARG A 136 -2.30 -1.26 -28.53
CA ARG A 136 -3.30 -0.90 -27.50
C ARG A 136 -4.59 -1.65 -27.76
N THR A 137 -5.07 -2.36 -26.75
CA THR A 137 -6.28 -3.19 -26.82
C THR A 137 -7.21 -2.90 -25.66
N ASN A 138 -8.45 -3.38 -25.76
CA ASN A 138 -9.42 -3.23 -24.70
C ASN A 138 -9.16 -4.26 -23.59
N ALA A 139 -9.12 -3.78 -22.34
CA ALA A 139 -9.24 -4.57 -21.13
C ALA A 139 -10.64 -4.43 -20.53
N SER A 140 -11.24 -5.55 -20.16
CA SER A 140 -12.53 -5.60 -19.46
C SER A 140 -12.46 -5.03 -18.03
N SER A 141 -11.27 -5.03 -17.43
CA SER A 141 -11.04 -4.59 -16.06
C SER A 141 -9.61 -4.08 -15.88
N VAL A 142 -9.49 -2.83 -15.46
CA VAL A 142 -8.26 -2.16 -15.02
C VAL A 142 -8.47 -1.74 -13.58
N SER A 143 -7.70 -2.32 -12.65
CA SER A 143 -7.70 -1.91 -11.25
C SER A 143 -6.56 -0.92 -11.01
N ILE A 144 -6.88 0.24 -10.44
CA ILE A 144 -5.90 1.25 -10.02
C ILE A 144 -5.93 1.39 -8.50
N LEU A 145 -4.76 1.51 -7.89
CA LEU A 145 -4.58 1.72 -6.46
C LEU A 145 -3.44 2.69 -6.18
N SER A 146 -3.44 3.28 -4.99
CA SER A 146 -2.35 4.12 -4.49
C SER A 146 -1.91 3.64 -3.12
N ASN A 147 -0.64 3.87 -2.79
CA ASN A 147 -0.11 3.61 -1.44
C ASN A 147 -0.54 4.67 -0.40
N ASP A 148 -1.23 5.73 -0.81
CA ASP A 148 -1.82 6.72 0.10
C ASP A 148 -3.15 6.19 0.64
N SER A 149 -3.14 5.77 1.91
CA SER A 149 -4.29 5.18 2.58
C SER A 149 -5.54 6.08 2.63
N GLY A 150 -5.38 7.40 2.56
CA GLY A 150 -6.50 8.35 2.50
C GLY A 150 -6.71 8.97 1.11
N GLY A 151 -5.88 8.59 0.13
CA GLY A 151 -6.00 8.99 -1.26
C GLY A 151 -7.14 8.24 -1.93
N ARG A 152 -7.78 8.87 -2.91
CA ARG A 152 -8.94 8.32 -3.62
C ARG A 152 -8.84 8.53 -5.12
N PHE A 153 -9.34 7.58 -5.91
CA PHE A 153 -9.45 7.73 -7.35
C PHE A 153 -10.87 8.04 -7.75
N ILE A 154 -11.05 8.91 -8.74
CA ILE A 154 -12.33 9.16 -9.38
C ILE A 154 -12.18 8.93 -10.87
N GLU A 155 -13.00 8.09 -11.51
CA GLU A 155 -13.03 8.02 -12.97
C GLU A 155 -13.45 9.39 -13.53
N SER A 156 -12.63 9.89 -14.45
CA SER A 156 -12.84 11.16 -15.14
C SER A 156 -13.95 10.96 -16.19
N SER A 157 -15.10 11.59 -15.91
CA SER A 157 -16.36 11.67 -16.66
C SER A 157 -16.36 11.19 -18.12
N TYR A 158 -16.86 9.97 -18.34
CA TYR A 158 -17.60 9.65 -19.56
C TYR A 158 -19.00 9.12 -19.18
N PRO A 159 -20.09 9.67 -19.75
CA PRO A 159 -21.44 9.24 -19.43
C PRO A 159 -21.66 7.79 -19.88
N GLY A 160 -22.09 6.93 -18.95
CA GLY A 160 -22.51 5.56 -19.24
C GLY A 160 -21.67 4.44 -18.60
N ASN A 161 -20.60 4.77 -17.88
CA ASN A 161 -19.75 3.78 -17.22
C ASN A 161 -19.87 3.84 -15.71
N LYS A 162 -19.98 2.66 -15.09
CA LYS A 162 -19.90 2.50 -13.64
C LYS A 162 -18.57 1.82 -13.33
N CYS A 163 -17.55 2.59 -13.01
CA CYS A 163 -16.42 2.03 -12.28
C CYS A 163 -16.87 1.54 -10.90
N ILE A 164 -16.26 0.46 -10.43
CA ILE A 164 -16.56 -0.16 -9.13
C ILE A 164 -15.34 0.05 -8.24
N GLY A 165 -15.53 0.57 -7.03
CA GLY A 165 -14.44 0.90 -6.11
C GLY A 165 -14.79 0.60 -4.64
N ALA A 166 -13.77 0.57 -3.79
CA ALA A 166 -13.86 0.03 -2.43
C ALA A 166 -14.48 0.95 -1.35
N GLU A 167 -14.93 2.17 -1.68
CA GLU A 167 -15.56 3.06 -0.68
C GLU A 167 -17.09 3.12 -0.80
N ALA A 168 -17.76 3.25 0.36
CA ALA A 168 -19.17 3.57 0.43
C ALA A 168 -19.42 5.00 -0.07
N ALA A 169 -20.44 5.19 -0.91
CA ALA A 169 -20.91 6.51 -1.27
C ALA A 169 -21.28 7.30 -0.01
N ASN A 170 -21.01 8.60 -0.02
CA ASN A 170 -21.65 9.49 0.95
C ASN A 170 -23.18 9.36 0.83
N SER A 171 -23.90 9.61 1.92
CA SER A 171 -25.38 9.59 1.99
C SER A 171 -26.08 10.57 1.05
N ASP A 172 -25.34 11.45 0.35
CA ASP A 172 -25.83 12.41 -0.64
C ASP A 172 -25.78 11.88 -2.10
N GLY A 173 -25.30 10.65 -2.32
CA GLY A 173 -25.20 10.06 -3.67
C GLY A 173 -24.13 10.69 -4.57
N THR A 174 -23.31 11.61 -4.05
CA THR A 174 -22.16 12.15 -4.80
C THR A 174 -20.99 11.18 -4.68
N GLN A 175 -20.52 10.69 -5.83
CA GLN A 175 -19.61 9.54 -5.93
C GLN A 175 -18.26 9.80 -5.26
N ARG A 176 -18.02 9.19 -4.09
CA ARG A 176 -16.67 8.90 -3.60
C ARG A 176 -16.20 7.61 -4.27
N LYS A 177 -15.40 7.73 -5.32
CA LYS A 177 -14.72 6.58 -5.92
C LYS A 177 -13.45 6.32 -5.09
N GLY A 178 -13.16 5.04 -4.84
CA GLY A 178 -12.26 4.58 -3.77
C GLY A 178 -10.81 4.34 -4.18
N ASN A 179 -10.08 3.67 -3.29
CA ASN A 179 -8.73 3.18 -3.51
C ASN A 179 -8.67 1.73 -2.97
N PRO A 180 -8.76 0.69 -3.83
CA PRO A 180 -8.67 0.71 -5.29
C PRO A 180 -9.97 1.13 -6.01
N LEU A 181 -9.84 1.46 -7.30
CA LEU A 181 -10.93 1.68 -8.25
C LEU A 181 -10.72 0.81 -9.50
N THR A 182 -11.80 0.19 -9.99
CA THR A 182 -11.75 -0.70 -11.16
C THR A 182 -12.65 -0.21 -12.28
N CYS A 183 -12.11 -0.13 -13.50
CA CYS A 183 -12.77 0.40 -14.68
C CYS A 183 -12.35 -0.36 -15.95
N PRO A 184 -13.23 -0.57 -16.95
CA PRO A 184 -12.81 -1.08 -18.26
C PRO A 184 -12.08 0.00 -19.07
N THR A 185 -11.17 -0.38 -19.97
CA THR A 185 -10.66 0.56 -20.99
C THR A 185 -11.69 0.75 -22.10
N ARG A 186 -11.67 1.92 -22.74
CA ARG A 186 -12.50 2.19 -23.93
C ARG A 186 -11.73 2.97 -24.98
N PRO A 187 -12.17 2.98 -26.25
CA PRO A 187 -11.63 3.85 -27.29
C PRO A 187 -11.96 5.32 -27.01
N SER A 188 -11.36 5.86 -25.95
CA SER A 188 -11.55 7.20 -25.42
C SER A 188 -10.23 7.94 -25.26
N GLY A 189 -9.10 7.32 -25.65
CA GLY A 189 -7.84 8.03 -25.80
C GLY A 189 -7.99 9.24 -26.73
N LYS A 190 -7.17 10.27 -26.54
CA LYS A 190 -7.13 11.45 -27.44
C LYS A 190 -6.88 11.09 -28.92
N ASP A 191 -6.35 9.90 -29.17
CA ASP A 191 -6.08 9.31 -30.47
C ASP A 191 -7.10 8.23 -30.88
N GLY A 192 -8.24 8.14 -30.18
CA GLY A 192 -9.30 7.17 -30.42
C GLY A 192 -8.97 5.74 -30.00
N LYS A 193 -7.81 5.48 -29.37
CA LYS A 193 -7.42 4.13 -28.95
C LYS A 193 -7.88 3.79 -27.53
N PRO A 194 -7.90 2.48 -27.17
CA PRO A 194 -8.25 2.02 -25.83
C PRO A 194 -7.40 2.66 -24.72
N THR A 195 -8.05 3.34 -23.78
CA THR A 195 -7.48 3.98 -22.60
C THR A 195 -8.52 4.00 -21.48
N VAL A 196 -8.08 4.12 -20.23
CA VAL A 196 -8.94 4.50 -19.10
C VAL A 196 -8.34 5.70 -18.37
N TYR A 197 -9.22 6.59 -17.90
CA TYR A 197 -8.87 7.86 -17.26
C TYR A 197 -9.25 7.86 -15.79
N PHE A 198 -8.28 8.18 -14.95
CA PHE A 198 -8.47 8.34 -13.52
C PHE A 198 -8.02 9.72 -13.08
N SER A 199 -8.80 10.30 -12.17
CA SER A 199 -8.41 11.43 -11.35
C SER A 199 -7.97 10.92 -9.98
N TYR A 200 -6.81 11.30 -9.49
CA TYR A 200 -6.34 10.96 -8.14
C TYR A 200 -6.42 12.17 -7.23
N TYR A 201 -7.01 12.00 -6.06
CA TYR A 201 -7.03 13.02 -5.01
C TYR A 201 -6.25 12.48 -3.80
N PRO A 202 -5.16 13.16 -3.39
CA PRO A 202 -4.40 12.73 -2.23
C PRO A 202 -5.20 12.89 -0.94
N SER A 203 -4.75 12.22 0.12
CA SER A 203 -5.30 12.37 1.46
C SER A 203 -5.24 13.84 1.92
N PHE A 204 -6.28 14.24 2.65
CA PHE A 204 -6.29 15.54 3.31
C PHE A 204 -5.32 15.52 4.50
N GLY A 205 -4.63 16.64 4.76
CA GLY A 205 -3.76 16.78 5.93
C GLY A 205 -2.31 16.36 5.72
N ILE A 206 -1.86 16.19 4.47
CA ILE A 206 -0.43 16.02 4.17
C ILE A 206 0.31 17.29 4.59
N THR A 207 1.25 17.15 5.55
CA THR A 207 2.05 18.24 6.12
C THR A 207 3.47 18.31 5.56
N ALA A 208 3.89 17.29 4.82
CA ALA A 208 5.22 17.18 4.23
C ALA A 208 5.12 16.61 2.81
N THR A 209 6.08 16.98 1.96
CA THR A 209 6.16 16.44 0.60
C THR A 209 6.24 14.91 0.65
N THR A 210 5.29 14.24 0.00
CA THR A 210 5.14 12.78 0.04
C THR A 210 5.14 12.21 -1.37
N THR A 211 5.81 11.07 -1.53
CA THR A 211 5.84 10.32 -2.79
C THR A 211 4.72 9.27 -2.78
N THR A 212 3.70 9.47 -3.62
CA THR A 212 2.61 8.51 -3.83
C THR A 212 2.94 7.61 -5.02
N ILE A 213 2.84 6.30 -4.82
CA ILE A 213 2.97 5.29 -5.86
C ILE A 213 1.57 4.88 -6.28
N ILE A 214 1.30 4.97 -7.57
CA ILE A 214 0.09 4.49 -8.22
C ILE A 214 0.43 3.19 -8.92
N THR A 215 -0.38 2.15 -8.68
CA THR A 215 -0.24 0.86 -9.34
C THR A 215 -1.50 0.56 -10.14
N ALA A 216 -1.34 0.23 -11.42
CA ALA A 216 -2.40 -0.27 -12.28
C ALA A 216 -2.18 -1.75 -12.59
N THR A 217 -3.26 -2.53 -12.55
CA THR A 217 -3.23 -3.98 -12.79
C THR A 217 -4.28 -4.37 -13.82
N VAL A 218 -3.87 -5.17 -14.81
CA VAL A 218 -4.72 -5.75 -15.85
C VAL A 218 -4.25 -7.17 -16.14
N ASN A 219 -5.15 -8.17 -16.01
CA ASN A 219 -4.85 -9.58 -16.32
C ASN A 219 -3.55 -10.11 -15.66
N GLY A 220 -3.27 -9.69 -14.43
CA GLY A 220 -2.06 -10.07 -13.69
C GLY A 220 -0.78 -9.31 -14.09
N THR A 221 -0.81 -8.51 -15.15
CA THR A 221 0.27 -7.55 -15.47
C THR A 221 0.10 -6.31 -14.60
N THR A 222 1.21 -5.71 -14.16
CA THR A 222 1.21 -4.51 -13.31
C THR A 222 2.13 -3.43 -13.88
N ALA A 223 1.75 -2.17 -13.73
CA ALA A 223 2.61 -1.03 -13.99
C ALA A 223 2.43 0.02 -12.90
N THR A 224 3.52 0.74 -12.59
CA THR A 224 3.54 1.75 -11.54
C THR A 224 3.90 3.12 -12.09
N SER A 225 3.30 4.16 -11.53
CA SER A 225 3.74 5.54 -11.71
C SER A 225 3.87 6.24 -10.36
N THR A 226 4.65 7.31 -10.32
CA THR A 226 4.94 8.05 -9.09
C THR A 226 4.42 9.48 -9.21
N ILE A 227 3.75 9.95 -8.16
CA ILE A 227 3.29 11.33 -8.02
C ILE A 227 3.93 11.94 -6.78
N LEU A 228 4.43 13.17 -6.91
CA LEU A 228 4.91 13.95 -5.79
C LEU A 228 3.78 14.87 -5.28
N VAL A 229 3.37 14.66 -4.03
CA VAL A 229 2.33 15.47 -3.38
C VAL A 229 3.01 16.47 -2.45
N ILE A 230 2.71 17.75 -2.60
CA ILE A 230 3.29 18.82 -1.77
C ILE A 230 2.19 19.44 -0.90
N PRO A 231 2.44 19.70 0.39
CA PRO A 231 1.48 20.34 1.27
C PRO A 231 1.02 21.69 0.71
N SER A 232 -0.27 21.98 0.84
CA SER A 232 -0.78 23.35 0.69
C SER A 232 -0.17 24.20 1.79
N GLN A 233 0.50 25.30 1.43
CA GLN A 233 0.86 26.34 2.40
C GLN A 233 -0.37 27.13 2.82
#